data_AF-A0A2C9LV23-F1
#
_entry.id   AF-A0A2C9LV23-F1
#
_cell.length_a   1.000
_cell.length_b   1.000
_cell.length_c   1.000
_cell.angle_alpha   90.00
_cell.angle_beta   90.00
_cell.angle_gamma   90.00
#
_symmetry.space_group_name_H-M   'P 1'
#
loop_
_entity.id
_entity.type
_entity.pdbx_description
1 polymer ?
#
loop_
_entity_poly.entity_id
_entity_poly.type
_entity_poly.pdbx_seq_one_letter_code
_entity_poly.pdbx_strand_id
1 'polypeptide(L)'
;MHRKQIKPEHDYPMSTMEEREVLNSEPLSNGSRPPSTVLATNNSSPTHEKKRKFLDEDEDEEPVKLTNRDLLVYYAQNSTMHGVPSIVGSELYRGRHVFWMFVVCVMALFLGTVIYWQMSDYYNYPTVTSVDIRYVGAEDFPVITFCDQNILDHTVISKFLNDSNTAYYLAKLNEITGFYHRFARNVMSKVKIPPKNDSINTSETIPEAIQKFLEILKNPRNQLYCSWGDYFWKNCPCTNFRLTSMGVCASVDVRKLAKSIQDNSTEHEDISGAPSVANAMRGLTFYIDVPSEEVPHRLWHLDGFKLVLHEPEEEPLPLSSGVLVEFGTTVEVEISKNVKEGLPPPFKAFGGSICVDTRSNSFDSPLKRFRHYTKEACETECFINFVVDTCEGCKHFLHPGNETTCEVSHLASCYEKAQRLYYGGSNRTKCQCPLPCVQSTYKAAVTTTKFRATKYFKDIQVQYNRTLNQNVAYIHLYYSDPIVSTMRQVAIYSAEGLLGSIGGQIGLFMGFSLVTVAEMLELIFLLATRGRKLDERVKRHKETQDAVQAAMQANA
;
A
#
# COMPACT_ATOMS: atom_id res chain seq x y z
N MET A 1 -15.16 60.26 -9.09
CA MET A 1 -14.08 60.55 -10.06
C MET A 1 -13.28 59.27 -10.28
N HIS A 2 -13.24 58.79 -11.54
CA HIS A 2 -12.40 57.76 -12.18
C HIS A 2 -11.92 56.55 -11.36
N ARG A 3 -12.39 55.31 -11.58
CA ARG A 3 -12.43 54.44 -12.78
C ARG A 3 -11.03 54.17 -13.37
N LYS A 4 -10.53 52.95 -13.18
CA LYS A 4 -9.80 52.21 -14.23
C LYS A 4 -10.14 50.72 -14.16
N GLN A 5 -10.96 50.33 -15.13
CA GLN A 5 -11.19 48.96 -15.58
C GLN A 5 -10.01 48.56 -16.47
N ILE A 6 -9.57 47.31 -16.40
CA ILE A 6 -8.83 46.66 -17.48
C ILE A 6 -9.50 45.29 -17.70
N LYS A 7 -10.01 45.09 -18.92
CA LYS A 7 -10.48 43.82 -19.49
C LYS A 7 -9.65 43.54 -20.77
N PRO A 8 -9.67 42.31 -21.30
CA PRO A 8 -8.52 41.62 -21.87
C PRO A 8 -8.59 41.46 -23.40
N GLU A 9 -7.46 41.12 -24.03
CA GLU A 9 -7.42 40.49 -25.35
C GLU A 9 -6.00 39.95 -25.65
N HIS A 10 -5.87 38.65 -25.90
CA HIS A 10 -5.41 38.14 -27.21
C HIS A 10 -5.40 36.61 -27.26
N ASP A 11 -6.07 36.12 -28.31
CA ASP A 11 -6.12 34.75 -28.82
C ASP A 11 -4.73 34.17 -29.16
N TYR A 12 -4.55 32.87 -28.91
CA TYR A 12 -3.66 32.01 -29.69
C TYR A 12 -4.31 30.62 -29.88
N PRO A 13 -4.24 30.05 -31.11
CA PRO A 13 -4.97 28.83 -31.43
C PRO A 13 -4.21 27.55 -31.08
N MET A 14 -5.02 26.53 -30.84
CA MET A 14 -4.72 25.12 -30.65
C MET A 14 -4.07 24.51 -31.90
N SER A 15 -2.92 23.84 -31.76
CA SER A 15 -2.34 22.98 -32.82
C SER A 15 -2.18 21.55 -32.31
N THR A 16 -2.85 20.65 -33.02
CA THR A 16 -2.80 19.19 -32.97
C THR A 16 -1.37 18.66 -33.16
N MET A 17 -0.94 17.71 -32.33
CA MET A 17 0.24 16.87 -32.58
C MET A 17 -0.20 15.43 -32.82
N GLU A 18 -0.16 15.04 -34.09
CA GLU A 18 -0.25 13.66 -34.57
C GLU A 18 1.09 12.92 -34.40
N GLU A 19 0.94 11.60 -34.25
CA GLU A 19 1.96 10.55 -34.17
C GLU A 19 3.03 10.64 -35.29
N ARG A 20 4.28 10.31 -34.95
CA ARG A 20 5.31 9.93 -35.92
C ARG A 20 5.89 8.56 -35.58
N GLU A 21 5.58 7.62 -36.46
CA GLU A 21 6.24 6.33 -36.63
C GLU A 21 7.74 6.51 -36.94
N VAL A 22 8.56 5.64 -36.36
CA VAL A 22 9.99 5.50 -36.68
C VAL A 22 10.16 4.18 -37.44
N LEU A 23 10.49 4.27 -38.73
CA LEU A 23 10.85 3.13 -39.58
C LEU A 23 12.35 3.17 -39.93
N ASN A 24 12.95 1.98 -39.89
CA ASN A 24 14.34 1.64 -40.17
C ASN A 24 14.91 2.17 -41.50
N SER A 25 16.21 2.45 -41.53
CA SER A 25 17.01 2.34 -42.76
C SER A 25 18.48 2.00 -42.47
N GLU A 26 18.95 0.91 -43.09
CA GLU A 26 20.35 0.52 -43.30
C GLU A 26 21.02 1.44 -44.35
N PRO A 27 22.35 1.37 -44.52
CA PRO A 27 22.91 1.55 -45.86
C PRO A 27 23.90 0.46 -46.30
N LEU A 28 23.77 0.10 -47.57
CA LEU A 28 24.63 -0.73 -48.42
C LEU A 28 25.79 0.07 -49.04
N SER A 29 26.77 -0.70 -49.52
CA SER A 29 28.04 -0.38 -50.18
C SER A 29 27.96 0.51 -51.45
N ASN A 30 29.08 1.19 -51.80
CA ASN A 30 30.04 0.77 -52.85
C ASN A 30 31.04 1.87 -53.30
N GLY A 31 32.24 1.45 -53.73
CA GLY A 31 33.18 2.15 -54.63
C GLY A 31 34.36 2.87 -53.94
N SER A 32 35.61 2.85 -54.39
CA SER A 32 36.26 2.31 -55.60
C SER A 32 37.80 2.51 -55.48
N ARG A 33 38.60 1.57 -56.00
CA ARG A 33 40.05 1.67 -56.37
C ARG A 33 40.17 2.24 -57.81
N PRO A 34 41.31 2.73 -58.36
CA PRO A 34 42.64 2.03 -58.45
C PRO A 34 43.86 3.01 -58.59
N PRO A 35 45.03 2.71 -59.21
CA PRO A 35 45.71 1.44 -59.55
C PRO A 35 47.18 1.33 -59.05
N SER A 36 47.70 0.10 -59.14
CA SER A 36 49.10 -0.29 -58.98
C SER A 36 49.89 -0.12 -60.29
N THR A 37 51.19 0.19 -60.20
CA THR A 37 52.14 0.11 -61.32
C THR A 37 53.17 -0.99 -61.07
N VAL A 38 53.41 -1.75 -62.13
CA VAL A 38 54.32 -2.89 -62.30
C VAL A 38 55.76 -2.39 -62.47
N LEU A 39 56.75 -3.09 -61.87
CA LEU A 39 58.03 -3.28 -62.53
C LEU A 39 58.66 -4.61 -62.08
N ALA A 40 58.89 -5.46 -63.09
CA ALA A 40 59.65 -6.69 -63.00
C ALA A 40 61.09 -6.42 -63.44
N THR A 41 62.07 -7.05 -62.80
CA THR A 41 63.31 -7.49 -63.46
C THR A 41 63.91 -8.69 -62.73
N ASN A 42 64.23 -9.72 -63.53
CA ASN A 42 65.00 -10.92 -63.24
C ASN A 42 66.37 -10.62 -62.62
N ASN A 43 66.92 -11.56 -61.82
CA ASN A 43 68.12 -12.31 -62.23
C ASN A 43 68.57 -13.40 -61.22
N SER A 44 68.74 -14.60 -61.79
CA SER A 44 69.81 -15.59 -61.58
C SER A 44 70.27 -15.99 -60.16
N SER A 45 70.06 -17.28 -59.83
CA SER A 45 71.02 -18.08 -59.04
C SER A 45 72.36 -18.23 -59.79
N PRO A 46 73.50 -18.47 -59.10
CA PRO A 46 73.87 -19.85 -58.80
C PRO A 46 74.55 -20.08 -57.42
N THR A 47 74.32 -21.29 -56.92
CA THR A 47 75.14 -22.16 -56.07
C THR A 47 76.54 -21.69 -55.63
N HIS A 48 76.84 -21.81 -54.34
CA HIS A 48 78.11 -22.42 -53.90
C HIS A 48 78.03 -22.98 -52.47
N GLU A 49 78.27 -24.29 -52.40
CA GLU A 49 78.54 -25.11 -51.23
C GLU A 49 79.89 -24.72 -50.59
N LYS A 50 79.94 -24.56 -49.25
CA LYS A 50 81.15 -24.79 -48.47
C LYS A 50 80.84 -25.02 -46.99
N LYS A 51 80.93 -26.29 -46.59
CA LYS A 51 81.17 -26.74 -45.20
C LYS A 51 82.39 -26.04 -44.62
N ARG A 52 82.29 -25.53 -43.39
CA ARG A 52 83.43 -25.43 -42.46
C ARG A 52 82.93 -25.65 -41.02
N LYS A 53 83.36 -26.76 -40.44
CA LYS A 53 83.33 -27.08 -39.00
C LYS A 53 84.51 -26.39 -38.28
N PHE A 54 84.43 -26.29 -36.95
CA PHE A 54 85.31 -25.67 -35.94
C PHE A 54 84.77 -24.29 -35.48
N LEU A 55 84.39 -24.04 -34.23
CA LEU A 55 84.68 -24.66 -32.92
C LEU A 55 83.44 -24.63 -32.02
N ASP A 56 83.32 -25.64 -31.16
CA ASP A 56 82.43 -25.67 -30.00
C ASP A 56 82.88 -24.59 -28.99
N GLU A 57 81.96 -23.71 -28.58
CA GLU A 57 81.94 -23.09 -27.26
C GLU A 57 80.52 -23.31 -26.72
N ASP A 58 80.40 -24.35 -25.89
CA ASP A 58 79.23 -24.57 -25.05
C ASP A 58 79.16 -23.43 -24.02
N GLU A 59 78.21 -22.51 -24.18
CA GLU A 59 77.66 -21.75 -23.05
C GLU A 59 76.25 -22.27 -22.78
N ASP A 60 76.14 -22.99 -21.67
CA ASP A 60 74.91 -23.52 -21.08
C ASP A 60 73.92 -22.39 -20.73
N GLU A 61 72.94 -22.10 -21.59
CA GLU A 61 71.76 -21.34 -21.16
C GLU A 61 70.78 -22.26 -20.41
N GLU A 62 70.92 -22.31 -19.08
CA GLU A 62 69.92 -22.90 -18.19
C GLU A 62 68.53 -22.28 -18.44
N PRO A 63 67.44 -23.08 -18.45
CA PRO A 63 66.09 -22.56 -18.59
C PRO A 63 65.76 -21.63 -17.40
N VAL A 64 65.50 -20.35 -17.70
CA VAL A 64 65.05 -19.35 -16.72
C VAL A 64 63.74 -19.82 -16.10
N LYS A 65 63.81 -20.40 -14.89
CA LYS A 65 62.64 -20.73 -14.06
C LYS A 65 61.94 -19.42 -13.73
N LEU A 66 60.83 -19.12 -14.41
CA LEU A 66 60.07 -17.91 -14.13
C LEU A 66 59.42 -18.05 -12.75
N THR A 67 59.95 -17.33 -11.77
CA THR A 67 59.56 -17.47 -10.37
C THR A 67 58.12 -16.95 -10.21
N ASN A 68 57.38 -17.45 -9.21
CA ASN A 68 56.05 -16.90 -8.86
C ASN A 68 56.13 -15.38 -8.62
N ARG A 69 57.28 -14.90 -8.14
CA ARG A 69 57.60 -13.48 -7.98
C ARG A 69 57.58 -12.71 -9.29
N ASP A 70 58.15 -13.26 -10.36
CA ASP A 70 58.25 -12.58 -11.66
C ASP A 70 56.87 -12.47 -12.33
N LEU A 71 56.02 -13.49 -12.15
CA LEU A 71 54.63 -13.47 -12.62
C LEU A 71 53.79 -12.43 -11.88
N LEU A 72 53.96 -12.34 -10.55
CA LEU A 72 53.28 -11.32 -9.75
C LEU A 72 53.73 -9.90 -10.12
N VAL A 73 55.03 -9.71 -10.38
CA VAL A 73 55.57 -8.43 -10.84
C VAL A 73 55.00 -8.06 -12.21
N TYR A 74 54.95 -9.00 -13.15
CA TYR A 74 54.36 -8.78 -14.48
C TYR A 74 52.89 -8.36 -14.40
N TYR A 75 52.06 -9.10 -13.67
CA TYR A 75 50.64 -8.75 -13.52
C TYR A 75 50.45 -7.43 -12.74
N ALA A 76 51.29 -7.13 -11.76
CA ALA A 76 51.21 -5.87 -11.02
C ALA A 76 51.63 -4.65 -11.88
N GLN A 77 52.61 -4.81 -12.76
CA GLN A 77 53.04 -3.75 -13.70
C GLN A 77 52.00 -3.48 -14.78
N ASN A 78 51.28 -4.52 -15.22
CA ASN A 78 50.26 -4.43 -16.25
C ASN A 78 48.83 -4.33 -15.68
N SER A 79 48.68 -4.19 -14.36
CA SER A 79 47.38 -4.17 -13.72
C SER A 79 46.58 -2.93 -14.09
N THR A 80 45.29 -3.14 -14.30
CA THR A 80 44.29 -2.07 -14.41
C THR A 80 44.01 -1.36 -13.08
N MET A 81 44.45 -1.93 -11.94
CA MET A 81 44.31 -1.30 -10.64
C MET A 81 45.14 -0.02 -10.53
N HIS A 82 44.48 1.08 -10.20
CA HIS A 82 45.14 2.38 -10.05
C HIS A 82 46.14 2.36 -8.90
N GLY A 83 47.34 2.88 -9.16
CA GLY A 83 48.44 2.95 -8.20
C GLY A 83 49.32 1.71 -8.11
N VAL A 84 48.83 0.50 -8.46
CA VAL A 84 49.62 -0.75 -8.40
C VAL A 84 50.82 -0.74 -9.36
N PRO A 85 50.68 -0.36 -10.64
CA PRO A 85 51.84 -0.21 -11.54
C PRO A 85 52.86 0.83 -11.04
N SER A 86 52.38 1.89 -10.39
CA SER A 86 53.25 2.95 -9.83
C SER A 86 54.01 2.51 -8.57
N ILE A 87 53.55 1.44 -7.91
CA ILE A 87 54.24 0.80 -6.78
C ILE A 87 55.33 -0.15 -7.27
N VAL A 88 55.20 -0.79 -8.43
CA VAL A 88 56.12 -1.86 -8.90
C VAL A 88 57.08 -1.40 -10.00
N GLY A 89 56.85 -0.25 -10.64
CA GLY A 89 57.71 0.27 -11.73
C GLY A 89 59.17 0.51 -11.33
N SER A 90 60.13 0.05 -12.13
CA SER A 90 61.55 -0.11 -11.78
C SER A 90 62.46 1.13 -11.91
N GLU A 91 61.92 2.30 -12.28
CA GLU A 91 62.73 3.39 -12.88
C GLU A 91 62.90 4.65 -11.99
N LEU A 92 62.43 4.69 -10.73
CA LEU A 92 62.46 5.92 -9.92
C LEU A 92 62.84 5.75 -8.43
N TYR A 93 63.17 6.87 -7.79
CA TYR A 93 63.58 7.01 -6.38
C TYR A 93 62.71 6.22 -5.38
N ARG A 94 63.34 5.55 -4.40
CA ARG A 94 62.69 4.69 -3.38
C ARG A 94 61.51 5.36 -2.66
N GLY A 95 61.55 6.67 -2.43
CA GLY A 95 60.45 7.40 -1.79
C GLY A 95 59.16 7.48 -2.60
N ARG A 96 59.23 7.35 -3.94
CA ARG A 96 58.03 7.31 -4.80
C ARG A 96 57.16 6.09 -4.50
N HIS A 97 57.78 4.92 -4.29
CA HIS A 97 57.06 3.70 -3.94
C HIS A 97 56.35 3.83 -2.60
N VAL A 98 57.01 4.42 -1.60
CA VAL A 98 56.41 4.68 -0.27
C VAL A 98 55.22 5.64 -0.39
N PHE A 99 55.34 6.69 -1.22
CA PHE A 99 54.24 7.62 -1.48
C PHE A 99 53.02 6.93 -2.11
N TRP A 100 53.21 6.19 -3.21
CA TRP A 100 52.10 5.51 -3.88
C TRP A 100 51.49 4.39 -3.04
N MET A 101 52.30 3.66 -2.26
CA MET A 101 51.81 2.72 -1.25
C MET A 101 50.90 3.43 -0.25
N PHE A 102 51.33 4.57 0.30
CA PHE A 102 50.52 5.35 1.23
C PHE A 102 49.20 5.82 0.59
N VAL A 103 49.26 6.38 -0.62
CA VAL A 103 48.06 6.84 -1.35
C VAL A 103 47.07 5.70 -1.58
N VAL A 104 47.54 4.56 -2.10
CA VAL A 104 46.68 3.38 -2.35
C VAL A 104 46.10 2.85 -1.04
N CYS A 105 46.87 2.79 0.04
CA CYS A 105 46.36 2.37 1.35
C CYS A 105 45.29 3.33 1.90
N VAL A 106 45.49 4.65 1.79
CA VAL A 106 44.50 5.64 2.22
C VAL A 106 43.22 5.53 1.39
N MET A 107 43.35 5.39 0.07
CA MET A 107 42.20 5.17 -0.82
C MET A 107 41.46 3.87 -0.51
N ALA A 108 42.19 2.78 -0.18
CA ALA A 108 41.62 1.50 0.23
C ALA A 108 40.83 1.63 1.54
N LEU A 109 41.39 2.30 2.54
CA LEU A 109 40.73 2.53 3.82
C LEU A 109 39.47 3.37 3.65
N PHE A 110 39.55 4.46 2.89
CA PHE A 110 38.40 5.31 2.60
C PHE A 110 37.30 4.53 1.87
N LEU A 111 37.64 3.80 0.81
CA LEU A 111 36.70 2.93 0.09
C LEU A 111 36.06 1.89 1.02
N GLY A 112 36.86 1.23 1.87
CA GLY A 112 36.37 0.26 2.85
C GLY A 112 35.37 0.88 3.83
N THR A 113 35.63 2.10 4.32
CA THR A 113 34.69 2.81 5.21
C THR A 113 33.39 3.20 4.50
N VAL A 114 33.46 3.67 3.26
CA VAL A 114 32.27 4.04 2.48
C VAL A 114 31.42 2.82 2.17
N ILE A 115 32.03 1.71 1.74
CA ILE A 115 31.33 0.45 1.50
C ILE A 115 30.72 -0.09 2.80
N TYR A 116 31.44 0.00 3.91
CA TYR A 116 30.91 -0.41 5.22
C TYR A 116 29.67 0.40 5.61
N TRP A 117 29.71 1.73 5.49
CA TRP A 117 28.54 2.57 5.77
C TRP A 117 27.40 2.28 4.80
N GLN A 118 27.69 2.10 3.52
CA GLN A 118 26.68 1.78 2.50
C GLN A 118 26.01 0.43 2.75
N MET A 119 26.79 -0.59 3.14
CA MET A 119 26.27 -1.91 3.52
C MET A 119 25.48 -1.85 4.83
N SER A 120 25.99 -1.12 5.83
CA SER A 120 25.26 -0.91 7.08
C SER A 120 23.91 -0.27 6.82
N ASP A 121 23.84 0.74 5.95
CA ASP A 121 22.59 1.39 5.61
C ASP A 121 21.67 0.46 4.80
N TYR A 122 22.20 -0.32 3.86
CA TYR A 122 21.43 -1.36 3.16
C TYR A 122 20.75 -2.35 4.11
N TYR A 123 21.49 -2.86 5.10
CA TYR A 123 20.96 -3.80 6.10
C TYR A 123 20.06 -3.15 7.17
N ASN A 124 20.01 -1.82 7.23
CA ASN A 124 19.00 -1.10 8.02
C ASN A 124 17.63 -1.04 7.32
N TYR A 125 17.54 -1.52 6.07
CA TYR A 125 16.33 -1.52 5.24
C TYR A 125 15.61 -0.16 5.18
N PRO A 126 16.32 0.93 4.85
CA PRO A 126 15.73 2.25 4.81
C PRO A 126 14.78 2.38 3.62
N THR A 127 13.76 3.19 3.83
CA THR A 127 12.67 3.36 2.86
C THR A 127 12.36 4.84 2.69
N VAL A 128 11.95 5.20 1.49
CA VAL A 128 11.41 6.52 1.15
C VAL A 128 9.92 6.39 0.82
N THR A 129 9.15 7.44 1.07
CA THR A 129 7.74 7.49 0.67
C THR A 129 7.60 8.22 -0.65
N SER A 130 7.03 7.54 -1.65
CA SER A 130 6.53 8.13 -2.88
C SER A 130 5.05 8.44 -2.74
N VAL A 131 4.62 9.60 -3.24
CA VAL A 131 3.21 10.00 -3.24
C VAL A 131 2.74 10.04 -4.69
N ASP A 132 1.82 9.15 -5.03
CA ASP A 132 1.15 9.12 -6.32
C ASP A 132 -0.25 9.71 -6.19
N ILE A 133 -0.61 10.60 -7.12
CA ILE A 133 -1.86 11.34 -7.11
C ILE A 133 -2.56 11.11 -8.44
N ARG A 134 -3.79 10.61 -8.39
CA ARG A 134 -4.64 10.43 -9.57
C ARG A 134 -6.03 10.97 -9.32
N TYR A 135 -6.77 11.28 -10.38
CA TYR A 135 -8.17 11.67 -10.25
C TYR A 135 -9.04 10.52 -9.72
N VAL A 136 -10.06 10.88 -8.96
CA VAL A 136 -11.07 9.97 -8.41
C VAL A 136 -11.95 9.40 -9.53
N GLY A 137 -12.07 8.07 -9.57
CA GLY A 137 -13.05 7.36 -10.40
C GLY A 137 -14.30 6.98 -9.61
N ALA A 138 -15.30 6.42 -10.30
CA ALA A 138 -16.51 5.91 -9.64
C ALA A 138 -16.18 4.75 -8.68
N GLU A 139 -15.18 3.94 -9.02
CA GLU A 139 -14.65 2.82 -8.23
C GLU A 139 -14.01 3.23 -6.90
N ASP A 140 -13.66 4.52 -6.75
CA ASP A 140 -13.07 5.05 -5.53
C ASP A 140 -14.09 5.53 -4.51
N PHE A 141 -15.38 5.60 -4.87
CA PHE A 141 -16.40 5.95 -3.89
C PHE A 141 -16.50 4.85 -2.82
N PRO A 142 -16.55 5.23 -1.52
CA PRO A 142 -16.71 4.27 -0.44
C PRO A 142 -18.08 3.59 -0.53
N VAL A 143 -18.25 2.50 0.23
CA VAL A 143 -19.58 2.07 0.62
C VAL A 143 -20.04 2.95 1.78
N ILE A 144 -21.27 3.46 1.67
CA ILE A 144 -21.88 4.32 2.67
C ILE A 144 -22.84 3.48 3.50
N THR A 145 -22.56 3.36 4.80
CA THR A 145 -23.41 2.61 5.72
C THR A 145 -24.08 3.51 6.74
N PHE A 146 -25.40 3.41 6.82
CA PHE A 146 -26.25 4.08 7.80
C PHE A 146 -26.62 3.11 8.91
N CYS A 147 -26.22 3.42 10.13
CA CYS A 147 -26.60 2.67 11.32
C CYS A 147 -27.47 3.54 12.21
N ASP A 148 -28.73 3.17 12.40
CA ASP A 148 -29.56 3.86 13.38
C ASP A 148 -28.91 3.77 14.78
N GLN A 149 -28.91 4.87 15.53
CA GLN A 149 -28.48 4.84 16.94
C GLN A 149 -29.47 4.02 17.79
N ASN A 150 -30.70 3.86 17.31
CA ASN A 150 -31.65 2.97 17.89
C ASN A 150 -31.49 1.55 17.36
N ILE A 151 -30.88 0.69 18.19
CA ILE A 151 -30.61 -0.71 17.86
C ILE A 151 -31.91 -1.48 17.62
N LEU A 152 -33.02 -1.10 18.27
CA LEU A 152 -34.28 -1.84 18.27
C LEU A 152 -35.45 -0.97 17.77
N ASP A 153 -36.16 -1.40 16.74
CA ASP A 153 -37.32 -0.67 16.20
C ASP A 153 -38.47 -0.57 17.23
N HIS A 154 -39.00 0.64 17.45
CA HIS A 154 -40.10 0.90 18.39
C HIS A 154 -41.34 0.04 18.14
N THR A 155 -41.71 -0.16 16.87
CA THR A 155 -42.90 -0.95 16.47
C THR A 155 -42.73 -2.43 16.77
N VAL A 156 -41.49 -2.89 16.92
CA VAL A 156 -41.13 -4.25 17.30
C VAL A 156 -41.07 -4.34 18.82
N ILE A 157 -40.33 -3.44 19.46
CA ILE A 157 -40.19 -3.38 20.92
C ILE A 157 -41.56 -3.28 21.59
N SER A 158 -42.43 -2.36 21.16
CA SER A 158 -43.77 -2.16 21.75
C SER A 158 -44.64 -3.42 21.76
N LYS A 159 -44.44 -4.36 20.83
CA LYS A 159 -45.13 -5.66 20.83
C LYS A 159 -44.60 -6.62 21.90
N PHE A 160 -43.35 -6.45 22.32
CA PHE A 160 -42.68 -7.27 23.33
C PHE A 160 -42.60 -6.60 24.71
N LEU A 161 -42.75 -5.27 24.81
CA LEU A 161 -42.74 -4.50 26.07
C LEU A 161 -43.93 -4.72 26.98
N ASN A 162 -44.95 -5.46 26.55
CA ASN A 162 -46.05 -5.85 27.44
C ASN A 162 -45.56 -6.74 28.60
N ASP A 163 -44.36 -7.34 28.48
CA ASP A 163 -43.66 -8.03 29.57
C ASP A 163 -42.57 -7.15 30.20
N SER A 164 -42.73 -6.84 31.50
CA SER A 164 -41.79 -6.06 32.31
C SER A 164 -40.39 -6.67 32.37
N ASN A 165 -40.26 -8.00 32.26
CA ASN A 165 -38.96 -8.68 32.30
C ASN A 165 -38.21 -8.53 30.98
N THR A 166 -38.89 -8.73 29.85
CA THR A 166 -38.33 -8.49 28.52
C THR A 166 -37.87 -7.04 28.35
N ALA A 167 -38.67 -6.07 28.81
CA ALA A 167 -38.29 -4.65 28.83
C ALA A 167 -37.02 -4.38 29.65
N TYR A 168 -36.92 -4.98 30.85
CA TYR A 168 -35.76 -4.84 31.73
C TYR A 168 -34.46 -5.38 31.11
N TYR A 169 -34.51 -6.57 30.50
CA TYR A 169 -33.32 -7.16 29.89
C TYR A 169 -32.92 -6.48 28.58
N LEU A 170 -33.87 -6.07 27.74
CA LEU A 170 -33.56 -5.31 26.52
C LEU A 170 -32.92 -3.96 26.82
N ALA A 171 -33.36 -3.27 27.88
CA ALA A 171 -32.73 -2.03 28.33
C ALA A 171 -31.25 -2.26 28.73
N LYS A 172 -30.93 -3.38 29.39
CA LYS A 172 -29.53 -3.75 29.70
C LYS A 172 -28.72 -4.18 28.47
N LEU A 173 -29.34 -4.81 27.48
CA LEU A 173 -28.63 -5.24 26.26
C LEU A 173 -28.35 -4.09 25.29
N ASN A 174 -29.18 -3.05 25.30
CA ASN A 174 -28.95 -1.81 24.55
C ASN A 174 -27.91 -0.89 25.22
N GLU A 175 -27.36 -1.32 26.36
CA GLU A 175 -26.30 -0.63 27.07
C GLU A 175 -24.97 -0.86 26.32
N ILE A 176 -24.82 -0.21 25.16
CA ILE A 176 -23.50 -0.09 24.53
C ILE A 176 -22.65 0.80 25.45
N THR A 177 -21.89 0.11 26.25
CA THR A 177 -20.75 0.51 27.09
C THR A 177 -19.67 1.22 26.26
N GLY A 178 -19.66 2.55 26.35
CA GLY A 178 -18.65 3.44 25.80
C GLY A 178 -18.32 4.61 26.74
N PHE A 179 -17.59 5.62 26.26
CA PHE A 179 -17.23 6.80 27.07
C PHE A 179 -18.48 7.50 27.65
N TYR A 180 -19.52 7.66 26.83
CA TYR A 180 -20.80 8.26 27.22
C TYR A 180 -21.48 7.47 28.35
N HIS A 181 -21.35 6.14 28.34
CA HIS A 181 -21.94 5.26 29.36
C HIS A 181 -21.34 5.47 30.75
N ARG A 182 -20.02 5.63 30.88
CA ARG A 182 -19.38 5.84 32.19
C ARG A 182 -19.77 7.17 32.83
N PHE A 183 -19.87 8.23 32.02
CA PHE A 183 -20.35 9.53 32.45
C PHE A 183 -21.84 9.49 32.79
N ALA A 184 -22.65 8.97 31.87
CA ALA A 184 -24.09 8.75 32.02
C ALA A 184 -24.38 7.95 33.29
N ARG A 185 -23.79 6.79 33.52
CA ARG A 185 -24.03 5.94 34.70
C ARG A 185 -23.66 6.63 36.02
N ASN A 186 -22.59 7.43 36.04
CA ASN A 186 -22.18 8.16 37.24
C ASN A 186 -23.10 9.37 37.53
N VAL A 187 -23.64 10.02 36.49
CA VAL A 187 -24.52 11.20 36.59
C VAL A 187 -26.00 10.78 36.76
N MET A 188 -26.39 9.71 36.08
CA MET A 188 -27.74 9.16 35.96
C MET A 188 -27.96 7.92 36.82
N SER A 189 -27.14 7.69 37.86
CA SER A 189 -27.34 6.62 38.85
C SER A 189 -28.69 6.67 39.57
N LYS A 190 -29.51 7.70 39.29
CA LYS A 190 -30.87 7.93 39.80
C LYS A 190 -31.98 7.63 38.78
N VAL A 191 -31.67 7.26 37.53
CA VAL A 191 -32.68 6.88 36.54
C VAL A 191 -33.27 5.52 36.93
N LYS A 192 -34.59 5.48 37.14
CA LYS A 192 -35.32 4.26 37.48
C LYS A 192 -35.35 3.33 36.27
N ILE A 193 -34.47 2.33 36.23
CA ILE A 193 -34.65 1.16 35.38
C ILE A 193 -35.98 0.49 35.80
N PRO A 194 -36.83 0.01 34.87
CA PRO A 194 -38.05 -0.70 35.24
C PRO A 194 -37.73 -1.84 36.22
N PRO A 195 -38.52 -2.03 37.30
CA PRO A 195 -38.25 -3.09 38.26
C PRO A 195 -38.40 -4.46 37.57
N LYS A 196 -37.45 -5.35 37.82
CA LYS A 196 -37.57 -6.76 37.42
C LYS A 196 -38.74 -7.38 38.17
N ASN A 197 -39.65 -8.04 37.47
CA ASN A 197 -40.76 -8.75 38.09
C ASN A 197 -40.41 -10.23 38.27
N ASP A 198 -39.92 -10.60 39.46
CA ASP A 198 -39.48 -11.97 39.78
C ASP A 198 -40.64 -13.00 39.82
N SER A 199 -41.90 -12.58 39.61
CA SER A 199 -43.09 -13.46 39.63
C SER A 199 -43.46 -14.10 38.28
N ILE A 200 -42.80 -13.70 37.18
CA ILE A 200 -43.10 -14.20 35.83
C ILE A 200 -42.01 -15.20 35.42
N ASN A 201 -42.36 -16.48 35.37
CA ASN A 201 -41.54 -17.55 34.78
C ASN A 201 -41.58 -17.43 33.24
N THR A 202 -40.78 -16.52 32.66
CA THR A 202 -40.58 -16.43 31.21
C THR A 202 -39.44 -17.34 30.80
N SER A 203 -39.73 -18.60 30.43
CA SER A 203 -38.73 -19.53 29.88
C SER A 203 -38.73 -19.64 28.35
N GLU A 204 -39.65 -18.99 27.61
CA GLU A 204 -39.82 -19.27 26.17
C GLU A 204 -39.98 -18.08 25.20
N THR A 205 -40.01 -16.81 25.63
CA THR A 205 -40.35 -15.71 24.72
C THR A 205 -39.18 -14.95 24.09
N ILE A 206 -37.97 -15.03 24.66
CA ILE A 206 -36.87 -14.13 24.28
C ILE A 206 -36.10 -14.58 23.02
N PRO A 207 -35.80 -15.88 22.80
CA PRO A 207 -35.18 -16.34 21.56
C PRO A 207 -36.07 -16.09 20.33
N GLU A 208 -37.39 -16.30 20.46
CA GLU A 208 -38.37 -15.99 19.41
C GLU A 208 -38.47 -14.48 19.15
N ALA A 209 -38.43 -13.65 20.20
CA ALA A 209 -38.41 -12.19 20.05
C ALA A 209 -37.16 -11.72 19.28
N ILE A 210 -35.99 -12.29 19.59
CA ILE A 210 -34.75 -12.02 18.86
C ILE A 210 -34.84 -12.52 17.42
N GLN A 211 -35.35 -13.72 17.18
CA GLN A 211 -35.51 -14.23 15.81
C GLN A 211 -36.50 -13.40 14.99
N LYS A 212 -37.65 -13.04 15.55
CA LYS A 212 -38.64 -12.18 14.91
C LYS A 212 -38.12 -10.77 14.70
N PHE A 213 -37.32 -10.26 15.65
CA PHE A 213 -36.57 -9.02 15.49
C PHE A 213 -35.61 -9.15 14.32
N LEU A 214 -34.76 -10.18 14.27
CA LEU A 214 -33.85 -10.47 13.16
C LEU A 214 -34.57 -10.67 11.81
N GLU A 215 -35.80 -11.18 11.78
CA GLU A 215 -36.62 -11.29 10.57
C GLU A 215 -37.17 -9.94 10.10
N ILE A 216 -37.67 -9.11 11.01
CA ILE A 216 -38.14 -7.75 10.67
C ILE A 216 -36.98 -6.89 10.20
N LEU A 217 -35.82 -7.07 10.82
CA LEU A 217 -34.54 -6.49 10.46
C LEU A 217 -34.04 -6.88 9.06
N LYS A 218 -34.44 -8.03 8.52
CA LYS A 218 -34.14 -8.43 7.14
C LYS A 218 -34.97 -7.67 6.09
N ASN A 219 -36.05 -7.02 6.49
CA ASN A 219 -37.00 -6.38 5.58
C ASN A 219 -37.38 -4.95 6.05
N PRO A 220 -36.40 -4.04 6.13
CA PRO A 220 -36.63 -2.70 6.68
C PRO A 220 -37.57 -1.89 5.79
N ARG A 221 -38.55 -1.26 6.42
CA ARG A 221 -39.59 -0.43 5.77
C ARG A 221 -39.13 1.02 5.51
N ASN A 222 -37.86 1.35 5.72
CA ASN A 222 -37.37 2.70 5.51
C ASN A 222 -37.12 2.93 4.03
N GLN A 223 -37.94 3.80 3.45
CA GLN A 223 -37.80 4.28 2.10
C GLN A 223 -36.60 5.23 2.03
N LEU A 224 -35.44 4.69 1.62
CA LEU A 224 -34.23 5.46 1.40
C LEU A 224 -34.27 6.10 0.02
N TYR A 225 -34.40 7.41 -0.04
CA TYR A 225 -34.30 8.17 -1.27
C TYR A 225 -32.83 8.48 -1.53
N CYS A 226 -32.38 8.27 -2.76
CA CYS A 226 -31.02 8.62 -3.14
C CYS A 226 -30.96 9.20 -4.56
N SER A 227 -29.96 10.04 -4.80
CA SER A 227 -29.63 10.54 -6.12
C SER A 227 -28.13 10.54 -6.35
N TRP A 228 -27.74 10.22 -7.57
CA TRP A 228 -26.35 10.17 -8.01
C TRP A 228 -26.24 10.80 -9.40
N GLY A 229 -25.52 11.92 -9.50
CA GLY A 229 -25.52 12.72 -10.72
C GLY A 229 -26.93 13.21 -11.06
N ASP A 230 -27.40 12.91 -12.26
CA ASP A 230 -28.71 13.33 -12.77
C ASP A 230 -29.84 12.31 -12.48
N TYR A 231 -29.51 11.20 -11.82
CA TYR A 231 -30.42 10.08 -11.57
C TYR A 231 -31.00 10.10 -10.15
N PHE A 232 -32.29 9.81 -10.03
CA PHE A 232 -33.01 9.74 -8.76
C PHE A 232 -33.78 8.43 -8.58
N TRP A 233 -33.74 7.90 -7.36
CA TRP A 233 -34.48 6.71 -6.96
C TRP A 233 -35.29 6.95 -5.69
N LYS A 234 -36.55 6.54 -5.73
CA LYS A 234 -37.46 6.51 -4.57
C LYS A 234 -37.08 5.43 -3.56
N ASN A 235 -36.47 4.34 -4.03
CA ASN A 235 -35.89 3.27 -3.23
C ASN A 235 -34.47 3.07 -3.73
N CYS A 236 -33.47 3.39 -2.93
CA CYS A 236 -32.08 3.32 -3.38
C CYS A 236 -31.70 1.89 -3.77
N PRO A 237 -31.38 1.62 -5.05
CA PRO A 237 -30.99 0.29 -5.48
C PRO A 237 -29.61 -0.06 -4.93
N CYS A 238 -29.25 -1.35 -4.98
CA CYS A 238 -27.98 -1.86 -4.45
C CYS A 238 -27.77 -1.64 -2.93
N THR A 239 -28.84 -1.36 -2.19
CA THR A 239 -28.82 -1.31 -0.72
C THR A 239 -28.70 -2.73 -0.16
N ASN A 240 -27.71 -2.95 0.71
CA ASN A 240 -27.49 -4.20 1.42
C ASN A 240 -27.59 -3.98 2.94
N PHE A 241 -28.36 -4.81 3.62
CA PHE A 241 -28.54 -4.73 5.07
C PHE A 241 -27.57 -5.68 5.77
N ARG A 242 -26.83 -5.14 6.75
CA ARG A 242 -25.83 -5.88 7.52
C ARG A 242 -26.11 -5.73 9.00
N LEU A 243 -25.98 -6.83 9.74
CA LEU A 243 -26.04 -6.81 11.20
C LEU A 243 -24.68 -6.37 11.75
N THR A 244 -24.69 -5.36 12.60
CA THR A 244 -23.50 -4.81 13.25
C THR A 244 -23.73 -4.73 14.77
N SER A 245 -22.71 -4.29 15.49
CA SER A 245 -22.80 -3.98 16.92
C SER A 245 -23.78 -2.85 17.26
N MET A 246 -24.26 -2.09 16.28
CA MET A 246 -25.31 -1.08 16.43
C MET A 246 -26.70 -1.55 15.95
N GLY A 247 -26.88 -2.85 15.70
CA GLY A 247 -28.10 -3.37 15.08
C GLY A 247 -27.96 -3.43 13.56
N VAL A 248 -29.08 -3.30 12.85
CA VAL A 248 -29.04 -3.36 11.37
C VAL A 248 -28.65 -2.03 10.80
N CYS A 249 -27.67 -2.10 9.91
CA CYS A 249 -27.23 -0.97 9.12
C CYS A 249 -27.53 -1.19 7.64
N ALA A 250 -27.93 -0.13 6.96
CA ALA A 250 -28.16 -0.10 5.53
C ALA A 250 -26.90 0.38 4.82
N SER A 251 -26.35 -0.40 3.89
CA SER A 251 -25.12 -0.08 3.16
C SER A 251 -25.41 0.12 1.68
N VAL A 252 -24.98 1.24 1.10
CA VAL A 252 -25.17 1.57 -0.31
C VAL A 252 -23.81 1.59 -1.00
N ASP A 253 -23.66 0.75 -2.03
CA ASP A 253 -22.44 0.67 -2.84
C ASP A 253 -22.60 1.51 -4.11
N VAL A 254 -21.96 2.68 -4.12
CA VAL A 254 -22.01 3.66 -5.21
C VAL A 254 -21.49 3.08 -6.53
N ARG A 255 -20.56 2.14 -6.47
CA ARG A 255 -19.94 1.55 -7.65
C ARG A 255 -20.92 0.63 -8.37
N LYS A 256 -21.74 -0.09 -7.60
CA LYS A 256 -22.84 -0.90 -8.14
C LYS A 256 -23.95 0.00 -8.69
N LEU A 257 -24.22 1.12 -8.03
CA LEU A 257 -25.17 2.13 -8.53
C LEU A 257 -24.71 2.70 -9.88
N ALA A 258 -23.45 3.12 -9.98
CA ALA A 258 -22.85 3.63 -11.22
C ALA A 258 -22.89 2.59 -12.35
N LYS A 259 -22.58 1.33 -12.06
CA LYS A 259 -22.72 0.23 -13.03
C LYS A 259 -24.17 -0.03 -13.43
N SER A 260 -25.09 0.04 -12.48
CA SER A 260 -26.52 -0.18 -12.76
C SER A 260 -27.09 0.83 -13.74
N ILE A 261 -26.64 2.09 -13.66
CA ILE A 261 -26.97 3.15 -14.63
C ILE A 261 -26.44 2.79 -16.01
N GLN A 262 -25.18 2.34 -16.10
CA GLN A 262 -24.59 1.93 -17.38
C GLN A 262 -25.32 0.74 -18.02
N ASP A 263 -25.79 -0.20 -17.20
CA ASP A 263 -26.49 -1.40 -17.63
C ASP A 263 -28.01 -1.20 -17.82
N ASN A 264 -28.55 0.01 -17.58
CA ASN A 264 -30.00 0.31 -17.56
C ASN A 264 -30.83 -0.71 -16.76
N SER A 265 -30.25 -1.24 -15.68
CA SER A 265 -30.79 -2.39 -14.93
C SER A 265 -31.79 -2.01 -13.85
N THR A 266 -31.95 -0.72 -13.56
CA THR A 266 -32.87 -0.21 -12.53
C THR A 266 -33.80 0.85 -13.09
N GLU A 267 -35.07 0.78 -12.68
CA GLU A 267 -36.03 1.85 -12.90
C GLU A 267 -35.58 3.10 -12.13
N HIS A 268 -35.22 4.13 -12.87
CA HIS A 268 -34.87 5.45 -12.36
C HIS A 268 -35.79 6.48 -13.00
N GLU A 269 -36.08 7.56 -12.27
CA GLU A 269 -36.75 8.71 -12.85
C GLU A 269 -35.67 9.62 -13.43
N ASP A 270 -35.62 9.72 -14.76
CA ASP A 270 -34.77 10.69 -15.46
C ASP A 270 -35.44 12.07 -15.35
N ILE A 271 -34.79 13.02 -14.66
CA ILE A 271 -35.33 14.36 -14.46
C ILE A 271 -35.03 15.18 -15.73
N SER A 272 -35.76 14.87 -16.79
CA SER A 272 -35.73 15.61 -18.05
C SER A 272 -36.04 17.10 -17.82
N GLY A 273 -35.01 17.95 -17.90
CA GLY A 273 -35.11 19.40 -17.70
C GLY A 273 -34.42 19.97 -16.46
N ALA A 274 -33.80 19.15 -15.60
CA ALA A 274 -32.92 19.66 -14.55
C ALA A 274 -31.60 20.20 -15.14
N PRO A 275 -31.06 21.32 -14.64
CA PRO A 275 -29.75 21.81 -15.08
C PRO A 275 -28.67 20.81 -14.69
N SER A 276 -27.70 20.59 -15.58
CA SER A 276 -26.55 19.74 -15.29
C SER A 276 -25.81 20.25 -14.06
N VAL A 277 -25.62 19.37 -13.08
CA VAL A 277 -24.92 19.72 -11.85
C VAL A 277 -23.43 19.89 -12.14
N ALA A 278 -22.82 20.96 -11.61
CA ALA A 278 -21.39 21.21 -11.75
C ALA A 278 -20.58 19.99 -11.27
N ASN A 279 -19.52 19.64 -11.99
CA ASN A 279 -18.69 18.46 -11.69
C ASN A 279 -18.16 18.43 -10.24
N ALA A 280 -17.93 19.59 -9.62
CA ALA A 280 -17.47 19.71 -8.23
C ALA A 280 -18.52 19.30 -7.18
N MET A 281 -19.80 19.21 -7.55
CA MET A 281 -20.89 18.71 -6.68
C MET A 281 -21.46 17.37 -7.17
N ARG A 282 -20.76 16.68 -8.07
CA ARG A 282 -21.12 15.31 -8.44
C ARG A 282 -20.76 14.40 -7.28
N GLY A 283 -21.80 14.03 -6.55
CA GLY A 283 -21.72 13.22 -5.35
C GLY A 283 -23.01 12.45 -5.13
N LEU A 284 -23.07 11.76 -4.00
CA LEU A 284 -24.23 10.98 -3.61
C LEU A 284 -25.07 11.78 -2.63
N THR A 285 -26.34 11.92 -2.94
CA THR A 285 -27.29 12.59 -2.06
C THR A 285 -28.26 11.59 -1.50
N PHE A 286 -28.52 11.67 -0.21
CA PHE A 286 -29.55 10.91 0.47
C PHE A 286 -30.58 11.83 1.09
N TYR A 287 -31.83 11.39 1.01
CA TYR A 287 -32.93 11.97 1.74
C TYR A 287 -33.54 10.87 2.62
N ILE A 288 -33.35 11.00 3.93
CA ILE A 288 -33.78 10.00 4.90
C ILE A 288 -34.94 10.59 5.70
N ASP A 289 -36.10 9.97 5.58
CA ASP A 289 -37.28 10.25 6.39
C ASP A 289 -37.34 9.22 7.52
N VAL A 290 -37.09 9.66 8.76
CA VAL A 290 -37.11 8.78 9.92
C VAL A 290 -38.36 9.06 10.76
N PRO A 291 -39.18 8.02 11.06
CA PRO A 291 -40.34 8.17 11.92
C PRO A 291 -39.95 8.70 13.31
N SER A 292 -40.61 9.78 13.73
CA SER A 292 -40.41 10.44 15.04
C SER A 292 -41.15 9.72 16.17
N GLU A 293 -40.99 8.41 16.33
CA GLU A 293 -41.57 7.72 17.48
C GLU A 293 -40.54 7.63 18.62
N GLU A 294 -40.94 8.11 19.80
CA GLU A 294 -40.13 8.04 21.01
C GLU A 294 -39.95 6.57 21.42
N VAL A 295 -38.71 6.11 21.54
CA VAL A 295 -38.40 4.73 21.93
C VAL A 295 -38.33 4.67 23.47
N PRO A 296 -39.22 3.93 24.16
CA PRO A 296 -39.16 3.78 25.60
C PRO A 296 -37.85 3.16 26.07
N HIS A 297 -37.37 3.55 27.25
CA HIS A 297 -36.20 2.95 27.94
C HIS A 297 -34.85 3.08 27.19
N ARG A 298 -34.71 4.11 26.38
CA ARG A 298 -33.44 4.45 25.71
C ARG A 298 -32.39 4.94 26.72
N LEU A 299 -31.21 4.30 26.74
CA LEU A 299 -30.03 4.76 27.50
C LEU A 299 -29.22 5.84 26.76
N TRP A 300 -29.47 6.03 25.45
CA TRP A 300 -28.78 6.98 24.58
C TRP A 300 -29.66 8.22 24.37
N HIS A 301 -29.13 9.42 24.61
CA HIS A 301 -29.85 10.70 24.45
C HIS A 301 -29.63 11.38 23.09
N LEU A 302 -29.13 10.65 22.08
CA LEU A 302 -28.75 11.20 20.78
C LEU A 302 -29.71 10.71 19.72
N ASP A 303 -30.48 11.63 19.13
CA ASP A 303 -31.36 11.37 18.00
C ASP A 303 -30.62 11.56 16.68
N GLY A 304 -30.50 10.48 15.92
CA GLY A 304 -29.72 10.47 14.69
C GLY A 304 -29.26 9.06 14.31
N PHE A 305 -28.38 9.01 13.33
CA PHE A 305 -27.74 7.78 12.86
C PHE A 305 -26.24 7.98 12.73
N LYS A 306 -25.50 6.87 12.73
CA LYS A 306 -24.09 6.86 12.39
C LYS A 306 -23.90 6.60 10.90
N LEU A 307 -23.12 7.45 10.27
CA LEU A 307 -22.69 7.32 8.89
C LEU A 307 -21.25 6.77 8.87
N VAL A 308 -21.07 5.58 8.32
CA VAL A 308 -19.77 4.90 8.22
C VAL A 308 -19.35 4.83 6.76
N LEU A 309 -18.14 5.27 6.46
CA LEU A 309 -17.51 5.14 5.14
C LEU A 309 -16.45 4.04 5.23
N HIS A 310 -16.54 3.03 4.37
CA HIS A 310 -15.61 1.91 4.39
C HIS A 310 -15.36 1.34 2.99
N GLU A 311 -14.30 0.55 2.84
CA GLU A 311 -14.08 -0.18 1.59
C GLU A 311 -15.15 -1.28 1.43
N PRO A 312 -15.58 -1.60 0.20
CA PRO A 312 -16.71 -2.51 -0.03
C PRO A 312 -16.53 -3.94 0.44
N GLU A 313 -15.28 -4.40 0.45
CA GLU A 313 -14.85 -5.70 0.99
C GLU A 313 -14.75 -5.67 2.52
N GLU A 314 -14.69 -4.49 3.12
CA GLU A 314 -14.65 -4.31 4.57
C GLU A 314 -16.07 -4.38 5.17
N GLU A 315 -16.17 -4.90 6.39
CA GLU A 315 -17.41 -4.84 7.16
C GLU A 315 -17.56 -3.46 7.84
N PRO A 316 -18.78 -2.89 7.89
CA PRO A 316 -19.00 -1.64 8.58
C PRO A 316 -18.87 -1.87 10.09
N LEU A 317 -17.88 -1.22 10.71
CA LEU A 317 -17.62 -1.26 12.15
C LEU A 317 -18.04 0.06 12.80
N PRO A 318 -19.34 0.30 13.04
CA PRO A 318 -19.84 1.59 13.51
C PRO A 318 -19.44 1.91 14.96
N LEU A 319 -18.84 1.00 15.72
CA LEU A 319 -18.27 1.36 17.03
C LEU A 319 -16.86 1.97 16.92
N SER A 320 -16.08 1.61 15.91
CA SER A 320 -14.70 2.09 15.73
C SER A 320 -14.61 3.32 14.83
N SER A 321 -15.48 3.42 13.82
CA SER A 321 -15.45 4.50 12.83
C SER A 321 -16.84 5.11 12.57
N GLY A 322 -16.86 6.20 11.80
CA GLY A 322 -18.08 6.89 11.35
C GLY A 322 -18.38 8.20 12.08
N VAL A 323 -19.29 8.97 11.48
CA VAL A 323 -19.72 10.30 11.93
C VAL A 323 -21.18 10.25 12.38
N LEU A 324 -21.55 11.02 13.41
CA LEU A 324 -22.92 11.09 13.89
C LEU A 324 -23.68 12.17 13.12
N VAL A 325 -24.88 11.86 12.64
CA VAL A 325 -25.76 12.77 11.93
C VAL A 325 -27.07 12.91 12.68
N GLU A 326 -27.45 14.14 12.98
CA GLU A 326 -28.69 14.49 13.68
C GLU A 326 -29.90 14.52 12.72
N PHE A 327 -31.08 14.14 13.21
CA PHE A 327 -32.33 14.34 12.47
C PHE A 327 -32.70 15.83 12.35
N GLY A 328 -33.44 16.21 11.31
CA GLY A 328 -33.84 17.60 11.10
C GLY A 328 -32.70 18.51 10.63
N THR A 329 -31.63 17.92 10.07
CA THR A 329 -30.46 18.66 9.58
C THR A 329 -30.16 18.38 8.10
N THR A 330 -29.55 19.37 7.46
CA THR A 330 -28.89 19.25 6.17
C THR A 330 -27.40 19.11 6.44
N VAL A 331 -26.80 18.05 5.92
CA VAL A 331 -25.41 17.67 6.16
C VAL A 331 -24.65 17.61 4.84
N GLU A 332 -23.49 18.25 4.79
CA GLU A 332 -22.52 18.09 3.72
C GLU A 332 -21.32 17.31 4.25
N VAL A 333 -20.92 16.28 3.51
CA VAL A 333 -19.82 15.38 3.85
C VAL A 333 -18.77 15.44 2.75
N GLU A 334 -17.66 16.07 3.07
CA GLU A 334 -16.47 16.12 2.22
C GLU A 334 -15.64 14.85 2.46
N ILE A 335 -15.45 14.06 1.40
CA ILE A 335 -14.71 12.80 1.41
C ILE A 335 -13.30 13.02 0.88
N SER A 336 -12.32 12.41 1.53
CA SER A 336 -10.98 12.22 0.97
C SER A 336 -10.52 10.77 1.15
N LYS A 337 -9.96 10.20 0.08
CA LYS A 337 -9.43 8.82 0.06
C LYS A 337 -7.92 8.85 0.09
N ASN A 338 -7.35 8.19 1.09
CA ASN A 338 -5.91 8.04 1.25
C ASN A 338 -5.56 6.55 1.31
N VAL A 339 -4.68 6.11 0.42
CA VAL A 339 -4.18 4.73 0.39
C VAL A 339 -2.74 4.74 0.89
N LYS A 340 -2.42 3.82 1.81
CA LYS A 340 -1.07 3.61 2.30
C LYS A 340 -0.63 2.20 1.90
N GLU A 341 0.51 2.12 1.23
CA GLU A 341 1.14 0.86 0.83
C GLU A 341 2.54 0.79 1.46
N GLY A 342 2.67 0.00 2.51
CA GLY A 342 3.93 -0.32 3.18
C GLY A 342 4.63 -1.52 2.55
N LEU A 343 5.93 -1.65 2.81
CA LEU A 343 6.70 -2.82 2.39
C LEU A 343 6.61 -3.94 3.44
N PRO A 344 6.51 -5.21 3.03
CA PRO A 344 6.53 -6.34 3.94
C PRO A 344 7.89 -6.47 4.65
N PRO A 345 7.99 -7.25 5.74
CA PRO A 345 9.26 -7.53 6.40
C PRO A 345 10.31 -8.05 5.40
N PRO A 346 11.58 -7.62 5.51
CA PRO A 346 12.25 -7.01 6.68
C PRO A 346 12.09 -5.49 6.82
N PHE A 347 11.40 -4.81 5.91
CA PHE A 347 11.20 -3.36 5.99
C PHE A 347 10.26 -3.00 7.16
N LYS A 348 10.49 -1.84 7.77
CA LYS A 348 9.59 -1.28 8.79
C LYS A 348 8.51 -0.47 8.08
N ALA A 349 7.24 -0.79 8.32
CA ALA A 349 6.12 -0.07 7.73
C ALA A 349 5.90 1.31 8.38
N PHE A 350 4.89 2.04 7.91
CA PHE A 350 4.47 3.31 8.50
C PHE A 350 4.22 3.16 10.02
N GLY A 351 4.93 3.95 10.84
CA GLY A 351 4.84 3.89 12.31
C GLY A 351 5.91 3.02 12.97
N GLY A 352 6.86 2.44 12.22
CA GLY A 352 8.03 1.74 12.75
C GLY A 352 7.80 0.28 13.14
N SER A 353 6.57 -0.22 13.01
CA SER A 353 6.20 -1.63 13.16
C SER A 353 6.26 -2.40 11.85
N ILE A 354 6.27 -3.72 11.92
CA ILE A 354 6.14 -4.60 10.75
C ILE A 354 4.67 -4.63 10.32
N CYS A 355 4.41 -4.63 9.01
CA CYS A 355 3.07 -4.86 8.45
C CYS A 355 2.94 -6.29 7.92
N VAL A 356 1.70 -6.76 7.80
CA VAL A 356 1.40 -8.08 7.21
C VAL A 356 0.83 -7.91 5.82
N ASP A 357 1.37 -8.65 4.86
CA ASP A 357 0.86 -8.65 3.49
C ASP A 357 -0.36 -9.57 3.37
N THR A 358 -1.54 -8.95 3.41
CA THR A 358 -2.84 -9.63 3.34
C THR A 358 -3.22 -10.08 1.93
N ARG A 359 -2.50 -9.62 0.89
CA ARG A 359 -2.76 -9.99 -0.52
C ARG A 359 -1.97 -11.22 -0.97
N SER A 360 -0.99 -11.65 -0.17
CA SER A 360 -0.21 -12.85 -0.44
C SER A 360 -1.08 -14.10 -0.27
N ASN A 361 -0.96 -15.05 -1.20
CA ASN A 361 -1.62 -16.36 -1.10
C ASN A 361 -1.17 -17.17 0.13
N SER A 362 -0.06 -16.78 0.76
CA SER A 362 0.48 -17.42 1.97
C SER A 362 -0.06 -16.83 3.27
N PHE A 363 -0.90 -15.80 3.21
CA PHE A 363 -1.49 -15.19 4.39
C PHE A 363 -2.64 -16.05 4.93
N ASP A 364 -2.45 -16.57 6.14
CA ASP A 364 -3.53 -17.22 6.89
C ASP A 364 -4.22 -16.18 7.78
N SER A 365 -5.50 -15.93 7.50
CA SER A 365 -6.26 -14.92 8.21
C SER A 365 -6.61 -15.41 9.62
N PRO A 366 -6.29 -14.66 10.69
CA PRO A 366 -6.69 -15.03 12.05
C PRO A 366 -8.20 -14.83 12.30
N LEU A 367 -8.94 -14.34 11.31
CA LEU A 367 -10.36 -14.01 11.43
C LEU A 367 -11.23 -15.23 11.13
N LYS A 368 -12.18 -15.53 12.02
CA LYS A 368 -13.18 -16.58 11.82
C LYS A 368 -14.49 -16.04 11.27
N ARG A 369 -14.89 -14.83 11.70
CA ARG A 369 -16.23 -14.27 11.38
C ARG A 369 -16.22 -13.15 10.33
N PHE A 370 -15.06 -12.54 10.11
CA PHE A 370 -14.85 -11.49 9.12
C PHE A 370 -14.07 -12.04 7.92
N ARG A 371 -14.46 -11.68 6.70
CA ARG A 371 -13.83 -12.18 5.46
C ARG A 371 -12.50 -11.51 5.15
N HIS A 372 -12.44 -10.19 5.31
CA HIS A 372 -11.27 -9.38 4.96
C HIS A 372 -10.55 -8.89 6.20
N TYR A 373 -9.23 -8.95 6.17
CA TYR A 373 -8.39 -8.53 7.29
C TYR A 373 -8.25 -7.02 7.34
N THR A 374 -8.77 -6.43 8.41
CA THR A 374 -8.40 -5.09 8.88
C THR A 374 -8.00 -5.17 10.34
N LYS A 375 -7.23 -4.19 10.79
CA LYS A 375 -6.81 -4.14 12.20
C LYS A 375 -8.03 -4.06 13.11
N GLU A 376 -9.03 -3.29 12.71
CA GLU A 376 -10.29 -3.08 13.41
C GLU A 376 -11.13 -4.36 13.46
N ALA A 377 -11.20 -5.11 12.36
CA ALA A 377 -11.86 -6.42 12.32
C ALA A 377 -11.16 -7.42 13.24
N CYS A 378 -9.82 -7.44 13.25
CA CYS A 378 -9.03 -8.29 14.14
C CYS A 378 -9.25 -7.96 15.63
N GLU A 379 -9.24 -6.68 16.00
CA GLU A 379 -9.53 -6.27 17.38
C GLU A 379 -10.97 -6.63 17.80
N THR A 380 -11.93 -6.47 16.88
CA THR A 380 -13.32 -6.87 17.11
C THR A 380 -13.46 -8.38 17.28
N GLU A 381 -12.79 -9.16 16.44
CA GLU A 381 -12.74 -10.63 16.49
C GLU A 381 -12.16 -11.12 17.83
N CYS A 382 -11.07 -10.51 18.30
CA CYS A 382 -10.49 -10.81 19.61
C CYS A 382 -11.49 -10.57 20.75
N PHE A 383 -12.25 -9.47 20.69
CA PHE A 383 -13.27 -9.20 21.69
C PHE A 383 -14.42 -10.20 21.63
N ILE A 384 -14.89 -10.57 20.43
CA ILE A 384 -15.95 -11.58 20.25
C ILE A 384 -15.48 -12.94 20.80
N ASN A 385 -14.26 -13.37 20.47
CA ASN A 385 -13.66 -14.60 21.03
C ASN A 385 -13.65 -14.55 22.56
N PHE A 386 -13.20 -13.43 23.14
CA PHE A 386 -13.16 -13.28 24.60
C PHE A 386 -14.54 -13.36 25.25
N VAL A 387 -15.57 -12.80 24.61
CA VAL A 387 -16.96 -12.91 25.07
C VAL A 387 -17.43 -14.36 25.02
N VAL A 388 -17.21 -15.05 23.90
CA VAL A 388 -17.57 -16.47 23.74
C VAL A 388 -16.88 -17.34 24.79
N ASP A 389 -15.58 -17.13 25.03
CA ASP A 389 -14.81 -17.88 26.02
C ASP A 389 -15.28 -17.59 27.46
N THR A 390 -15.69 -16.34 27.74
CA THR A 390 -16.14 -15.95 29.08
C THR A 390 -17.58 -16.36 29.37
N CYS A 391 -18.43 -16.42 28.32
CA CYS A 391 -19.85 -16.71 28.41
C CYS A 391 -20.19 -18.15 27.98
N GLU A 392 -19.41 -19.12 28.48
CA GLU A 392 -19.72 -20.56 28.33
C GLU A 392 -19.93 -21.02 26.87
N GLY A 393 -19.26 -20.37 25.91
CA GLY A 393 -19.31 -20.72 24.49
C GLY A 393 -20.44 -20.06 23.69
N CYS A 394 -21.24 -19.16 24.28
CA CYS A 394 -22.28 -18.45 23.57
C CYS A 394 -21.87 -17.02 23.18
N LYS A 395 -22.45 -16.49 22.09
CA LYS A 395 -22.17 -15.14 21.58
C LYS A 395 -23.31 -14.17 21.83
N HIS A 396 -23.00 -12.87 21.74
CA HIS A 396 -24.01 -11.82 21.66
C HIS A 396 -24.79 -11.92 20.34
N PHE A 397 -26.09 -11.63 20.35
CA PHE A 397 -26.96 -11.76 19.15
C PHE A 397 -26.59 -10.79 18.01
N LEU A 398 -25.97 -9.66 18.33
CA LEU A 398 -25.43 -8.69 17.34
C LEU A 398 -24.07 -9.08 16.75
N HIS A 399 -23.35 -10.02 17.38
CA HIS A 399 -22.02 -10.41 16.90
C HIS A 399 -22.13 -11.44 15.77
N PRO A 400 -21.34 -11.29 14.69
CA PRO A 400 -21.30 -12.29 13.62
C PRO A 400 -20.71 -13.62 14.12
N GLY A 401 -21.08 -14.73 13.48
CA GLY A 401 -20.58 -16.07 13.79
C GLY A 401 -21.64 -17.16 13.82
N ASN A 402 -21.21 -18.42 13.87
CA ASN A 402 -22.07 -19.60 13.83
C ASN A 402 -22.32 -20.20 15.23
N GLU A 403 -21.71 -19.61 16.27
CA GLU A 403 -21.88 -20.01 17.66
C GLU A 403 -23.32 -19.77 18.16
N THR A 404 -23.72 -20.51 19.19
CA THR A 404 -25.05 -20.36 19.79
C THR A 404 -25.21 -18.96 20.40
N THR A 405 -26.38 -18.36 20.21
CA THR A 405 -26.68 -17.06 20.80
C THR A 405 -27.03 -17.24 22.27
N CYS A 406 -26.42 -16.44 23.15
CA CYS A 406 -26.68 -16.51 24.58
C CYS A 406 -28.14 -16.19 24.90
N GLU A 407 -28.69 -16.84 25.93
CA GLU A 407 -29.94 -16.40 26.54
C GLU A 407 -29.75 -14.97 27.09
N VAL A 408 -30.75 -14.11 26.89
CA VAL A 408 -30.70 -12.69 27.23
C VAL A 408 -30.44 -12.42 28.72
N SER A 409 -31.01 -13.24 29.61
CA SER A 409 -30.83 -13.11 31.06
C SER A 409 -29.37 -13.33 31.46
N HIS A 410 -28.75 -14.40 30.93
CA HIS A 410 -27.34 -14.72 31.12
C HIS A 410 -26.43 -13.70 30.42
N LEU A 411 -26.75 -13.36 29.17
CA LEU A 411 -25.99 -12.43 28.33
C LEU A 411 -25.82 -11.06 28.99
N ALA A 412 -26.89 -10.49 29.56
CA ALA A 412 -26.81 -9.16 30.19
C ALA A 412 -25.76 -9.12 31.33
N SER A 413 -25.70 -10.17 32.15
CA SER A 413 -24.73 -10.25 33.26
C SER A 413 -23.33 -10.65 32.81
N CYS A 414 -23.24 -11.61 31.88
CA CYS A 414 -21.97 -12.14 31.42
C CYS A 414 -21.24 -11.13 30.52
N TYR A 415 -21.96 -10.48 29.61
CA TYR A 415 -21.40 -9.52 28.67
C TYR A 415 -20.81 -8.30 29.39
N GLU A 416 -21.53 -7.72 30.38
CA GLU A 416 -21.00 -6.62 31.22
C GLU A 416 -19.70 -7.04 31.92
N LYS A 417 -19.67 -8.25 32.49
CA LYS A 417 -18.48 -8.81 33.14
C LYS A 417 -17.33 -9.01 32.16
N ALA A 418 -17.59 -9.67 31.03
CA ALA A 418 -16.61 -9.94 29.98
C ALA A 418 -15.99 -8.62 29.49
N GLN A 419 -16.82 -7.63 29.26
CA GLN A 419 -16.34 -6.34 28.82
C GLN A 419 -15.48 -5.62 29.85
N ARG A 420 -15.89 -5.62 31.12
CA ARG A 420 -15.09 -5.04 32.21
C ARG A 420 -13.72 -5.72 32.31
N LEU A 421 -13.66 -7.04 32.13
CA LEU A 421 -12.41 -7.80 32.18
C LEU A 421 -11.55 -7.56 30.93
N TYR A 422 -12.15 -7.42 29.76
CA TYR A 422 -11.42 -7.21 28.51
C TYR A 422 -10.80 -5.82 28.43
N TYR A 423 -11.61 -4.76 28.60
CA TYR A 423 -11.16 -3.38 28.50
C TYR A 423 -10.54 -2.83 29.80
N GLY A 424 -10.93 -3.36 30.96
CA GLY A 424 -10.39 -2.96 32.26
C GLY A 424 -9.21 -3.80 32.74
N GLY A 425 -8.84 -4.86 32.02
CA GLY A 425 -7.72 -5.75 32.34
C GLY A 425 -6.62 -5.73 31.28
N SER A 426 -5.72 -6.71 31.35
CA SER A 426 -4.61 -6.91 30.39
C SER A 426 -4.96 -7.85 29.23
N ASN A 427 -6.21 -8.32 29.11
CA ASN A 427 -6.58 -9.23 28.04
C ASN A 427 -6.63 -8.54 26.67
N ARG A 428 -7.01 -7.26 26.62
CA ARG A 428 -6.91 -6.47 25.38
C ARG A 428 -5.48 -6.43 24.83
N THR A 429 -4.48 -6.28 25.70
CA THR A 429 -3.06 -6.23 25.28
C THR A 429 -2.52 -7.57 24.80
N LYS A 430 -3.20 -8.69 25.07
CA LYS A 430 -2.83 -10.01 24.55
C LYS A 430 -3.24 -10.20 23.09
N CYS A 431 -4.17 -9.39 22.58
CA CYS A 431 -4.59 -9.46 21.19
C CYS A 431 -3.53 -8.81 20.29
N GLN A 432 -2.92 -9.62 19.42
CA GLN A 432 -1.90 -9.17 18.47
C GLN A 432 -2.55 -8.96 17.09
N CYS A 433 -2.86 -7.71 16.76
CA CYS A 433 -3.39 -7.32 15.46
C CYS A 433 -2.40 -6.40 14.74
N PRO A 434 -1.46 -6.94 13.96
CA PRO A 434 -0.53 -6.14 13.17
C PRO A 434 -1.27 -5.33 12.10
N LEU A 435 -0.67 -4.24 11.64
CA LEU A 435 -1.24 -3.43 10.56
C LEU A 435 -1.10 -4.17 9.22
N PRO A 436 -2.11 -4.13 8.34
CA PRO A 436 -1.95 -4.60 6.97
C PRO A 436 -0.97 -3.70 6.21
N CYS A 437 -0.20 -4.27 5.27
CA CYS A 437 0.70 -3.47 4.44
C CYS A 437 -0.05 -2.54 3.49
N VAL A 438 -1.26 -2.91 3.06
CA VAL A 438 -2.13 -2.04 2.26
C VAL A 438 -3.32 -1.65 3.09
N GLN A 439 -3.52 -0.34 3.26
CA GLN A 439 -4.68 0.20 3.97
C GLN A 439 -5.26 1.38 3.20
N SER A 440 -6.54 1.28 2.84
CA SER A 440 -7.33 2.40 2.36
C SER A 440 -8.05 3.06 3.53
N THR A 441 -8.05 4.38 3.56
CA THR A 441 -8.75 5.16 4.59
C THR A 441 -9.58 6.26 3.95
N TYR A 442 -10.85 6.31 4.32
CA TYR A 442 -11.76 7.40 3.98
C TYR A 442 -11.83 8.36 5.16
N LYS A 443 -11.50 9.63 4.92
CA LYS A 443 -11.72 10.70 5.90
C LYS A 443 -12.93 11.52 5.45
N ALA A 444 -13.75 11.89 6.43
CA ALA A 444 -14.92 12.72 6.24
C ALA A 444 -14.75 14.02 7.04
N ALA A 445 -14.89 15.17 6.37
CA ALA A 445 -15.16 16.43 7.04
C ALA A 445 -16.65 16.74 6.90
N VAL A 446 -17.32 17.02 8.03
CA VAL A 446 -18.78 17.11 8.10
C VAL A 446 -19.16 18.52 8.50
N THR A 447 -20.05 19.12 7.73
CA THR A 447 -20.71 20.38 8.08
C THR A 447 -22.22 20.14 8.15
N THR A 448 -22.89 20.84 9.07
CA THR A 448 -24.32 20.65 9.31
C THR A 448 -25.03 21.98 9.52
N THR A 449 -26.27 22.05 9.06
CA THR A 449 -27.18 23.16 9.29
C THR A 449 -28.59 22.64 9.51
N LYS A 450 -29.47 23.44 10.11
CA LYS A 450 -30.86 23.04 10.34
C LYS A 450 -31.61 22.91 9.03
N PHE A 451 -32.31 21.79 8.85
CA PHE A 451 -33.18 21.60 7.71
C PHE A 451 -34.38 22.56 7.82
N ARG A 452 -34.64 23.31 6.75
CA ARG A 452 -35.78 24.24 6.66
C ARG A 452 -36.66 23.87 5.48
N ALA A 453 -37.81 23.26 5.78
CA ALA A 453 -38.85 23.03 4.78
C ALA A 453 -39.37 24.38 4.24
N THR A 454 -39.07 24.68 2.98
CA THR A 454 -39.61 25.84 2.27
C THR A 454 -41.08 25.64 1.93
N LYS A 455 -41.78 26.71 1.54
CA LYS A 455 -43.20 26.63 1.13
C LYS A 455 -43.38 25.67 -0.05
N TYR A 456 -42.50 25.74 -1.04
CA TYR A 456 -42.48 24.85 -2.20
C TYR A 456 -42.32 23.38 -1.81
N PHE A 457 -41.46 23.09 -0.83
CA PHE A 457 -41.27 21.74 -0.32
C PHE A 457 -42.53 21.20 0.35
N LYS A 458 -43.28 22.04 1.07
CA LYS A 458 -44.58 21.69 1.66
C LYS A 458 -45.66 21.47 0.60
N ASP A 459 -45.64 22.23 -0.49
CA ASP A 459 -46.60 22.06 -1.58
C ASP A 459 -46.37 20.71 -2.29
N ILE A 460 -45.10 20.31 -2.49
CA ILE A 460 -44.72 18.98 -2.99
C ILE A 460 -45.18 17.87 -2.02
N GLN A 461 -44.95 18.04 -0.72
CA GLN A 461 -45.41 17.09 0.30
C GLN A 461 -46.91 16.80 0.21
N VAL A 462 -47.71 17.87 0.10
CA VAL A 462 -49.17 17.78 -0.02
C VAL A 462 -49.56 17.09 -1.33
N GLN A 463 -48.88 17.41 -2.43
CA GLN A 463 -49.11 16.77 -3.74
C GLN A 463 -48.85 15.25 -3.71
N TYR A 464 -47.84 14.80 -2.97
CA TYR A 464 -47.51 13.37 -2.83
C TYR A 464 -48.15 12.69 -1.60
N ASN A 465 -49.10 13.37 -0.94
CA ASN A 465 -49.83 12.89 0.24
C ASN A 465 -48.90 12.41 1.38
N ARG A 466 -47.81 13.16 1.63
CA ARG A 466 -46.82 12.84 2.66
C ARG A 466 -46.77 13.90 3.73
N THR A 467 -46.98 13.50 4.98
CA THR A 467 -46.61 14.28 6.16
C THR A 467 -45.13 14.01 6.44
N LEU A 468 -44.22 14.73 5.78
CA LEU A 468 -42.81 14.68 6.16
C LEU A 468 -42.68 15.37 7.51
N ASN A 469 -42.37 14.58 8.54
CA ASN A 469 -42.15 15.10 9.89
C ASN A 469 -40.89 15.97 9.91
N GLN A 470 -40.67 16.72 10.99
CA GLN A 470 -39.47 17.56 11.16
C GLN A 470 -38.16 16.75 11.27
N ASN A 471 -38.22 15.42 11.18
CA ASN A 471 -37.10 14.49 11.40
C ASN A 471 -36.46 14.01 10.08
N VAL A 472 -36.33 14.93 9.14
CA VAL A 472 -35.68 14.66 7.85
C VAL A 472 -34.18 14.90 7.98
N ALA A 473 -33.38 13.97 7.47
CA ALA A 473 -31.95 14.20 7.26
C ALA A 473 -31.67 14.25 5.76
N TYR A 474 -31.17 15.41 5.30
CA TYR A 474 -30.67 15.58 3.94
C TYR A 474 -29.15 15.50 3.97
N ILE A 475 -28.54 14.59 3.23
CA ILE A 475 -27.09 14.38 3.26
C ILE A 475 -26.55 14.44 1.84
N HIS A 476 -25.54 15.26 1.61
CA HIS A 476 -24.81 15.30 0.36
C HIS A 476 -23.35 14.90 0.60
N LEU A 477 -22.88 13.85 -0.05
CA LEU A 477 -21.51 13.34 0.05
C LEU A 477 -20.77 13.57 -1.27
N TYR A 478 -19.60 14.20 -1.21
CA TYR A 478 -18.79 14.49 -2.40
C TYR A 478 -17.30 14.47 -2.06
N TYR A 479 -16.44 14.33 -3.07
CA TYR A 479 -15.00 14.50 -2.89
C TYR A 479 -14.66 15.99 -2.96
N SER A 480 -14.12 16.55 -1.87
CA SER A 480 -13.72 17.96 -1.83
C SER A 480 -12.57 18.24 -2.79
N ASP A 481 -11.57 17.37 -2.76
CA ASP A 481 -10.52 17.27 -3.77
C ASP A 481 -10.74 15.97 -4.57
N PRO A 482 -10.99 16.03 -5.90
CA PRO A 482 -11.28 14.85 -6.72
C PRO A 482 -10.00 14.05 -7.05
N ILE A 483 -9.12 13.86 -6.06
CA ILE A 483 -7.88 13.11 -6.17
C ILE A 483 -7.79 12.00 -5.11
N VAL A 484 -7.20 10.88 -5.50
CA VAL A 484 -6.79 9.81 -4.59
C VAL A 484 -5.29 9.94 -4.35
N SER A 485 -4.90 10.10 -3.09
CA SER A 485 -3.50 10.14 -2.68
C SER A 485 -3.04 8.76 -2.24
N THR A 486 -2.08 8.18 -2.97
CA THR A 486 -1.48 6.89 -2.66
C THR A 486 -0.06 7.09 -2.15
N MET A 487 0.17 6.83 -0.87
CA MET A 487 1.50 6.87 -0.25
C MET A 487 2.13 5.48 -0.32
N ARG A 488 3.14 5.32 -1.16
CA ARG A 488 3.87 4.05 -1.35
C ARG A 488 5.24 4.12 -0.71
N GLN A 489 5.57 3.12 0.09
CA GLN A 489 6.90 2.94 0.63
C GLN A 489 7.77 2.20 -0.38
N VAL A 490 8.94 2.78 -0.71
CA VAL A 490 9.91 2.23 -1.66
C VAL A 490 11.25 2.06 -0.96
N ALA A 491 11.93 0.94 -1.19
CA ALA A 491 13.26 0.71 -0.65
C ALA A 491 14.26 1.70 -1.30
N ILE A 492 15.11 2.34 -0.49
CA ILE A 492 16.11 3.28 -1.02
C ILE A 492 17.13 2.54 -1.90
N TYR A 493 17.52 1.34 -1.46
CA TYR A 493 18.48 0.50 -2.17
C TYR A 493 17.78 -0.75 -2.69
N SER A 494 17.74 -0.90 -4.01
CA SER A 494 17.55 -2.20 -4.64
C SER A 494 18.87 -2.97 -4.64
N ALA A 495 18.82 -4.30 -4.74
CA ALA A 495 20.03 -5.13 -4.84
C ALA A 495 20.90 -4.74 -6.06
N GLU A 496 20.25 -4.40 -7.16
CA GLU A 496 20.88 -3.90 -8.38
C GLU A 496 21.53 -2.53 -8.17
N GLY A 497 20.82 -1.61 -7.52
CA GLY A 497 21.33 -0.28 -7.18
C GLY A 497 22.53 -0.33 -6.23
N LEU A 498 22.50 -1.25 -5.26
CA LEU A 498 23.62 -1.48 -4.36
C LEU A 498 24.85 -1.98 -5.12
N LEU A 499 24.70 -2.98 -5.98
CA LEU A 499 25.79 -3.53 -6.79
C LEU A 499 26.38 -2.47 -7.73
N GLY A 500 25.51 -1.66 -8.36
CA GLY A 500 25.92 -0.54 -9.21
C GLY A 500 26.69 0.53 -8.43
N SER A 501 26.23 0.90 -7.23
CA SER A 501 26.89 1.89 -6.38
C SER A 501 28.25 1.39 -5.86
N ILE A 502 28.31 0.16 -5.34
CA ILE A 502 29.57 -0.44 -4.85
C ILE A 502 30.56 -0.60 -6.02
N GLY A 503 30.10 -1.12 -7.16
CA GLY A 503 30.92 -1.26 -8.35
C GLY A 503 31.46 0.08 -8.85
N GLY A 504 30.63 1.13 -8.84
CA GLY A 504 31.03 2.49 -9.19
C GLY A 504 32.09 3.06 -8.24
N GLN A 505 31.93 2.86 -6.92
CA GLN A 505 32.92 3.28 -5.93
C GLN A 505 34.24 2.53 -6.07
N ILE A 506 34.19 1.20 -6.21
CA ILE A 506 35.38 0.35 -6.41
C ILE A 506 36.12 0.75 -7.70
N GLY A 507 35.39 0.97 -8.79
CA GLY A 507 35.95 1.42 -10.06
C GLY A 507 36.59 2.81 -9.96
N LEU A 508 35.94 3.77 -9.30
CA LEU A 508 36.44 5.14 -9.15
C LEU A 508 37.70 5.22 -8.30
N PHE A 509 37.76 4.53 -7.16
CA PHE A 509 38.89 4.63 -6.22
C PHE A 509 40.05 3.72 -6.58
N MET A 510 39.79 2.52 -7.09
CA MET A 510 40.83 1.51 -7.32
C MET A 510 41.05 1.16 -8.79
N GLY A 511 40.25 1.68 -9.72
CA GLY A 511 40.31 1.25 -11.13
C GLY A 511 39.89 -0.21 -11.32
N PHE A 512 39.27 -0.80 -10.29
CA PHE A 512 38.94 -2.22 -10.28
C PHE A 512 37.61 -2.45 -11.00
N SER A 513 37.66 -3.27 -12.03
CA SER A 513 36.55 -3.56 -12.94
C SER A 513 36.33 -5.07 -13.10
N LEU A 514 35.30 -5.48 -13.84
CA LEU A 514 35.10 -6.89 -14.21
C LEU A 514 36.28 -7.44 -15.03
N VAL A 515 36.98 -6.59 -15.79
CA VAL A 515 38.20 -6.97 -16.52
C VAL A 515 39.32 -7.26 -15.53
N THR A 516 39.49 -6.44 -14.50
CA THR A 516 40.46 -6.65 -13.42
C THR A 516 40.19 -7.96 -12.66
N VAL A 517 38.92 -8.33 -12.44
CA VAL A 517 38.56 -9.64 -11.87
C VAL A 517 39.00 -10.78 -12.79
N ALA A 518 38.79 -10.67 -14.10
CA ALA A 518 39.22 -11.68 -15.06
C ALA A 518 40.76 -11.81 -15.08
N GLU A 519 41.50 -10.70 -15.04
CA GLU A 519 42.97 -10.66 -14.91
C GLU A 519 43.43 -11.38 -13.63
N MET A 520 42.75 -11.16 -12.49
CA MET A 520 43.05 -11.86 -11.23
C MET A 520 42.74 -13.34 -11.29
N LEU A 521 41.62 -13.75 -11.91
CA LEU A 521 41.26 -15.16 -12.08
C LEU A 521 42.25 -15.87 -13.00
N GLU A 522 42.69 -15.22 -14.07
CA GLU A 522 43.76 -15.73 -14.93
C GLU A 522 45.05 -15.89 -14.12
N LEU A 523 45.48 -14.88 -13.36
CA LEU A 523 46.66 -14.97 -12.50
C LEU A 523 46.55 -16.12 -11.50
N ILE A 524 45.41 -16.27 -10.80
CA ILE A 524 45.18 -17.38 -9.86
C ILE A 524 45.22 -18.72 -10.58
N PHE A 525 44.58 -18.83 -11.74
CA PHE A 525 44.62 -20.03 -12.57
C PHE A 525 46.05 -20.35 -13.01
N LEU A 526 46.84 -19.37 -13.43
CA LEU A 526 48.23 -19.54 -13.81
C LEU A 526 49.11 -19.93 -12.62
N LEU A 527 48.89 -19.36 -11.43
CA LEU A 527 49.58 -19.74 -10.20
C LEU A 527 49.21 -21.17 -9.75
N ALA A 528 47.95 -21.56 -9.90
CA ALA A 528 47.46 -22.90 -9.56
C ALA A 528 47.88 -23.97 -10.58
N THR A 529 47.94 -23.62 -11.87
CA THR A 529 48.34 -24.53 -12.97
C THR A 529 49.84 -24.52 -13.25
N ARG A 530 50.60 -23.58 -12.67
CA ARG A 530 52.07 -23.59 -12.56
C ARG A 530 52.56 -24.62 -11.54
N GLY A 531 52.15 -25.85 -11.82
CA GLY A 531 52.99 -27.03 -11.65
C GLY A 531 53.57 -27.58 -12.97
N ARG A 532 53.27 -27.09 -14.20
CA ARG A 532 53.81 -27.79 -15.40
C ARG A 532 53.96 -27.14 -16.81
N LYS A 533 53.45 -25.95 -17.17
CA LYS A 533 53.44 -25.54 -18.61
C LYS A 533 53.80 -24.08 -18.98
N LEU A 534 54.22 -23.21 -18.05
CA LEU A 534 54.51 -21.80 -18.40
C LEU A 534 55.91 -21.53 -18.98
N ASP A 535 56.87 -22.46 -18.84
CA ASP A 535 58.23 -22.29 -19.39
C ASP A 535 58.22 -22.14 -20.92
N GLU A 536 57.40 -22.92 -21.63
CA GLU A 536 57.47 -22.96 -23.11
C GLU A 536 56.88 -21.74 -23.83
N ARG A 537 56.00 -20.95 -23.18
CA ARG A 537 55.39 -19.77 -23.82
C ARG A 537 56.21 -18.51 -23.58
N VAL A 538 56.79 -18.36 -22.39
CA VAL A 538 57.66 -17.23 -22.06
C VAL A 538 58.99 -17.35 -22.80
N LYS A 539 59.52 -18.57 -22.95
CA LYS A 539 60.73 -18.83 -23.75
C LYS A 539 60.58 -18.36 -25.20
N ARG A 540 59.46 -18.70 -25.86
CA ARG A 540 59.16 -18.24 -27.23
C ARG A 540 59.03 -16.73 -27.35
N HIS A 541 58.43 -16.05 -26.37
CA HIS A 541 58.24 -14.59 -26.47
C HIS A 541 59.55 -13.82 -26.31
N LYS A 542 60.44 -14.31 -25.44
CA LYS A 542 61.78 -13.75 -25.22
C LYS A 542 62.70 -13.99 -26.43
N GLU A 543 62.71 -15.21 -26.98
CA GLU A 543 63.38 -15.55 -28.24
C GLU A 543 62.92 -14.65 -29.41
N THR A 544 61.64 -14.28 -29.43
CA THR A 544 61.12 -13.37 -30.48
C THR A 544 61.56 -11.93 -30.26
N GLN A 545 61.64 -11.44 -29.02
CA GLN A 545 62.12 -10.09 -28.72
C GLN A 545 63.63 -9.95 -28.99
N ASP A 546 64.42 -10.94 -28.57
CA ASP A 546 65.87 -10.94 -28.79
C ASP A 546 66.21 -11.07 -30.29
N ALA A 547 65.44 -11.86 -31.05
CA ALA A 547 65.57 -11.93 -32.50
C ALA A 547 65.23 -10.60 -33.21
N VAL A 548 64.22 -9.87 -32.74
CA VAL A 548 63.87 -8.55 -33.29
C VAL A 548 64.95 -7.52 -32.96
N GLN A 549 65.53 -7.58 -31.76
CA GLN A 549 66.56 -6.65 -31.33
C GLN A 549 67.91 -6.89 -32.02
N ALA A 550 68.27 -8.16 -32.26
CA ALA A 550 69.42 -8.54 -33.07
C ALA A 550 69.26 -8.14 -34.56
N ALA A 551 68.05 -8.29 -35.12
CA ALA A 551 67.75 -7.87 -36.50
C ALA A 551 67.81 -6.34 -36.67
N MET A 552 67.49 -5.56 -35.64
CA MET A 552 67.62 -4.10 -35.65
C MET A 552 69.09 -3.64 -35.58
N GLN A 553 69.95 -4.37 -34.86
CA GLN A 553 71.38 -4.04 -34.75
C GLN A 553 72.20 -4.43 -35.99
N ALA A 554 71.74 -5.41 -36.78
CA ALA A 554 72.41 -5.83 -38.01
C ALA A 554 72.13 -4.92 -39.23
N ASN A 555 71.16 -4.01 -39.14
CA ASN A 555 70.74 -3.08 -40.20
C ASN A 555 71.12 -1.60 -39.93
N ALA A 556 71.88 -1.33 -38.87
CA ALA A 556 72.51 -0.04 -38.56
C ALA A 556 74.03 -0.18 -38.75
#